data_AF-A0A2E4I9Q1-F1
#
_entry.id   AF-A0A2E4I9Q1-F1
#
_cell.length_a   1.000
_cell.length_b   1.000
_cell.length_c   1.000
_cell.angle_alpha   90.00
_cell.angle_beta   90.00
_cell.angle_gamma   90.00
#
_symmetry.space_group_name_H-M   'P 1'
#
loop_
_entity.id
_entity.type
_entity.pdbx_description
1 polymer ?
#
loop_
_entity_poly.entity_id
_entity_poly.type
_entity_poly.pdbx_seq_one_letter_code
_entity_poly.pdbx_strand_id
1 'polypeptide(L)' 'MWALVFIYFYDAIPYVEPVSLHSTMTECFYAREALADEVGKGGGYFKPGQQALCINMMDTDA' A
#
# COMPACT_ATOMS: atom_id res chain seq x y z
N MET A 1 -3.68 -2.20 13.93
CA MET A 1 -3.81 -3.02 12.71
C MET A 1 -3.60 -2.10 11.53
N TRP A 2 -2.75 -2.49 10.60
CA TRP A 2 -2.38 -1.68 9.45
C TRP A 2 -2.73 -2.44 8.17
N ALA A 3 -3.43 -1.79 7.24
CA ALA A 3 -3.78 -2.36 5.95
C ALA A 3 -2.85 -1.80 4.88
N LEU A 4 -2.16 -2.68 4.15
CA LEU A 4 -1.47 -2.33 2.92
C LEU A 4 -2.49 -2.32 1.79
N VAL A 5 -2.66 -1.17 1.14
CA VAL A 5 -3.50 -1.01 -0.05
C VAL A 5 -2.64 -0.62 -1.23
N PHE A 6 -2.93 -1.20 -2.39
CA PHE A 6 -2.34 -0.83 -3.66
C PHE A 6 -3.35 -0.06 -4.49
N ILE A 7 -2.94 1.10 -4.97
CA ILE A 7 -3.75 2.02 -5.76
C ILE A 7 -3.13 2.08 -7.14
N TYR A 8 -3.95 1.87 -8.17
CA TYR A 8 -3.52 2.05 -9.54
C TYR A 8 -4.64 2.63 -10.40
N PHE A 9 -4.25 3.35 -11.44
CA PHE A 9 -5.17 3.91 -12.42
C PHE A 9 -5.28 2.99 -13.63
N TYR A 10 -6.52 2.74 -14.06
CA TYR A 10 -6.83 2.14 -15.36
C TYR A 10 -7.87 3.02 -16.04
N ASP A 11 -7.57 3.48 -17.26
CA ASP A 11 -8.42 4.41 -18.01
C ASP A 11 -8.85 5.66 -17.19
N ALA A 12 -7.88 6.27 -16.50
CA ALA A 12 -8.09 7.40 -15.59
C ALA A 12 -9.03 7.14 -14.38
N ILE A 13 -9.42 5.88 -14.14
CA ILE A 13 -10.22 5.45 -12.99
C ILE A 13 -9.29 4.85 -11.93
N PRO A 14 -9.35 5.30 -10.65
CA PRO A 14 -8.57 4.71 -9.58
C PRO A 14 -9.22 3.41 -9.07
N TYR A 15 -8.39 2.39 -8.92
CA TYR A 15 -8.71 1.12 -8.28
C TYR A 15 -7.88 0.99 -7.01
N VAL A 16 -8.48 0.39 -5.97
CA VAL A 16 -7.83 0.14 -4.70
C VAL A 16 -7.94 -1.35 -4.39
N GLU A 17 -6.81 -2.01 -4.23
CA GLU A 17 -6.73 -3.42 -3.86
C GLU A 17 -6.14 -3.55 -2.44
N PRO A 18 -6.85 -4.20 -1.51
CA PRO A 18 -6.26 -4.60 -0.25
C PRO A 18 -5.25 -5.74 -0.49
N VAL A 19 -3.99 -5.50 -0.15
CA VAL A 19 -2.89 -6.45 -0.37
C VAL A 19 -2.73 -7.35 0.84
N SER A 20 -2.61 -6.76 2.04
CA SER A 20 -2.32 -7.50 3.27
C SER A 20 -2.66 -6.69 4.53
N LEU A 21 -2.78 -7.41 5.65
CA LEU A 21 -2.95 -6.82 6.99
C LEU A 21 -1.73 -7.11 7.86
N HIS A 22 -1.35 -6.12 8.66
CA HIS A 22 -0.17 -6.16 9.52
C HIS A 22 -0.48 -5.71 10.94
N SER A 23 0.27 -6.22 11.91
CA SER A 23 0.10 -5.89 13.33
C SER A 23 0.68 -4.51 13.63
N THR A 24 1.82 -4.20 13.02
CA THR A 24 2.56 -2.95 13.26
C THR A 24 2.69 -2.10 12.00
N MET A 25 2.94 -0.80 12.19
CA MET A 25 3.23 0.14 11.10
C MET A 25 4.46 -0.31 10.30
N THR A 26 5.51 -0.69 11.02
CA THR A 26 6.81 -1.06 10.44
C THR A 26 6.70 -2.28 9.53
N GLU A 27 5.96 -3.31 9.95
CA GLU A 27 5.69 -4.49 9.12
C GLU A 27 4.98 -4.12 7.82
N CYS A 28 3.97 -3.24 7.90
CA CYS A 28 3.28 -2.78 6.71
C CYS A 28 4.22 -2.02 5.78
N PHE A 29 5.11 -1.18 6.32
CA PHE A 29 6.05 -0.40 5.52
C PHE A 29 7.07 -1.30 4.82
N TYR A 30 7.59 -2.33 5.49
CA TYR A 30 8.43 -3.31 4.81
C TYR A 30 7.69 -4.08 3.72
N ALA A 31 6.44 -4.46 3.94
CA ALA A 31 5.61 -5.09 2.92
C ALA A 31 5.34 -4.14 1.73
N ARG A 32 5.17 -2.84 1.99
CA ARG A 32 5.04 -1.80 0.96
C ARG A 32 6.31 -1.69 0.11
N GLU A 33 7.49 -1.72 0.74
CA GLU A 33 8.77 -1.67 0.03
C GLU A 33 8.95 -2.93 -0.86
N ALA A 34 8.67 -4.12 -0.32
CA ALA A 34 8.70 -5.36 -1.09
C ALA A 34 7.72 -5.33 -2.27
N LEU A 35 6.51 -4.79 -2.07
CA LEU A 35 5.55 -4.60 -3.16
C LEU A 35 6.09 -3.62 -4.23
N ALA A 36 6.80 -2.57 -3.84
CA ALA A 36 7.44 -1.66 -4.80
C ALA A 36 8.52 -2.36 -5.63
N ASP A 37 9.24 -3.33 -5.07
CA ASP A 37 10.20 -4.17 -5.79
C ASP A 37 9.49 -5.10 -6.80
N GLU A 38 8.32 -5.63 -6.45
CA GLU A 38 7.56 -6.56 -7.31
C GLU A 38 6.84 -5.87 -8.48
N VAL A 39 6.06 -4.80 -8.19
CA VAL A 39 5.18 -4.18 -9.19
C VAL A 39 5.65 -2.80 -9.64
N GLY A 40 6.51 -2.16 -8.85
CA GLY A 40 6.96 -0.77 -9.01
C GLY A 40 8.31 -0.63 -9.72
N LYS A 41 9.17 0.20 -9.13
CA LYS A 41 10.55 0.49 -9.56
C LYS A 41 11.59 0.04 -8.52
N GLY A 42 11.12 -0.58 -7.43
CA GLY A 42 11.90 -0.93 -6.26
C GLY A 42 12.26 0.23 -5.34
N GLY A 43 12.77 -0.11 -4.15
CA GLY A 43 13.19 0.85 -3.13
C GLY A 43 12.09 1.84 -2.72
N GLY A 44 10.84 1.37 -2.68
CA GLY A 44 9.69 2.16 -2.24
C GLY A 44 9.06 3.05 -3.32
N TYR A 45 9.58 3.01 -4.56
CA TYR A 45 9.10 3.78 -5.69
C TYR A 45 8.15 2.99 -6.58
N PHE A 46 7.04 3.62 -6.98
CA PHE A 46 6.03 3.04 -7.88
C PHE A 46 6.08 3.65 -9.29
N LYS A 47 5.44 2.98 -10.25
CA LYS A 47 5.28 3.50 -11.62
C LYS A 47 4.27 4.67 -11.64
N PRO A 48 4.30 5.54 -12.66
CA PRO A 48 3.28 6.58 -12.81
C PRO A 48 1.87 6.00 -12.77
N GLY A 49 0.95 6.67 -12.06
CA GLY A 49 -0.42 6.19 -11.87
C GLY A 49 -0.58 5.05 -10.86
N GLN A 50 0.47 4.68 -10.13
CA GLN A 50 0.45 3.66 -9.09
C GLN A 50 0.99 4.20 -7.77
N GLN A 51 0.49 3.68 -6.65
CA GLN A 51 1.03 3.92 -5.31
C GLN A 51 0.57 2.80 -4.37
N ALA A 52 1.31 2.55 -3.30
CA ALA A 52 0.82 1.76 -2.18
C ALA A 52 0.86 2.57 -0.87
N LEU A 53 -0.12 2.35 0.00
CA LEU A 53 -0.29 3.05 1.26
C LEU A 53 -0.51 2.05 2.40
N CYS A 54 0.02 2.39 3.56
CA CYS A 54 -0.25 1.70 4.82
C CYS A 54 -1.23 2.53 5.64
N ILE A 55 -2.44 2.02 5.82
CA ILE A 55 -3.54 2.71 6.50
C ILE A 55 -3.70 2.10 7.90
N ASN A 56 -3.66 2.94 8.94
CA ASN A 56 -3.99 2.51 10.29
C ASN A 56 -5.50 2.34 10.41
N MET A 57 -5.93 1.14 10.79
CA MET A 57 -7.33 0.73 10.94
C MET A 57 -7.75 0.63 12.42
N MET A 58 -6.90 1.09 13.35
CA MET A 58 -7.31 1.27 14.74
C MET A 58 -8.07 2.58 14.84
N ASP A 59 -9.34 2.48 15.22
CA ASP A 59 -10.16 3.64 15.52
C ASP A 59 -9.72 4.18 16.89
N THR A 60 -9.08 5.34 16.93
CA THR A 60 -8.78 6.03 18.19
C THR A 60 -9.95 6.87 18.69
N ASP A 61 -11.02 6.97 17.89
CA ASP A 61 -12.15 7.87 18.11
C ASP A 61 -13.48 7.10 18.39
N ALA A 62 -13.40 5.79 18.66
CA ALA A 62 -14.54 4.92 19.01
C ALA A 62 -14.75 4.76 20.52
#